data_AF-A0A8C7GMP3-F1
#
_entry.id   AF-A0A8C7GMP3-F1
#
_cell.length_a   1.000
_cell.length_b   1.000
_cell.length_c   1.000
_cell.angle_alpha   90.00
_cell.angle_beta   90.00
_cell.angle_gamma   90.00
#
_symmetry.space_group_name_H-M   'P 1'
#
loop_
_entity.id
_entity.type
_entity.pdbx_description
1 polymer ?
#
loop_
_entity_poly.entity_id
_entity_poly.type
_entity_poly.pdbx_seq_one_letter_code
_entity_poly.pdbx_strand_id
1 'polypeptide(L)'
;SFSAVSFRTQLFGPYPSLLEKIEQETWRETGISFVTSVTRLMERLLDYRECMKGDEMENKKIGGSSNLMNFYKSEMNKEEMYIRYIHKLCDLHLQAEDYTESAFTLLLYWELLHWEDRPLREFLHYPTQSEWQRKEGLSRKVLHYFNKGKCWEYGISLCRELAFQYETLYDYQSLSWIRKMEAAYYDNIIEQQRIEPEFFRMGFYGRKFPFFLRNKEFVCRGYDYERLEDFQQRMLGEFPQAIAMQHPNQPDDALLQSDAQYLQIYAVTPVSDITDVPQLERVPERIKSFYRINNVTRFHYDRPFHKGPKDRENEFRSLWIERTTLILSRPLPGISRWAEVERRELVEVSPLENAIYVVENKTQELRTLISQYQHRQHHGNINPLSMLLNGVIDAAVNGGIARYQEAFFDKEYINSQPEDTERIAQLNDLMQEQVHILGVGLAVHEKLVHPEMRPLHKKLIDQFHMMRAGLHQVSGSTCCSVCVCVCACQCKYSEQSLYVAQQGLPAGYTGVNSPRGILTTHSHMSPESVRLIHRHRSVSHRFHLRKRCYSNLNVTTF
;
A
#
# COMPACT_ATOMS: atom_id res chain seq x y z
N SER A 1 5.02 28.19 -28.83
CA SER A 1 3.84 27.41 -29.26
C SER A 1 3.93 26.95 -30.73
N PHE A 2 4.27 27.81 -31.70
CA PHE A 2 4.20 27.46 -33.14
C PHE A 2 5.14 26.36 -33.66
N SER A 3 6.22 25.99 -32.94
CA SER A 3 7.25 25.07 -33.45
C SER A 3 6.88 23.58 -33.34
N ALA A 4 6.32 23.13 -32.22
CA ALA A 4 6.04 21.70 -31.99
C ALA A 4 4.95 21.14 -32.92
N VAL A 5 3.85 21.88 -33.09
CA VAL A 5 2.74 21.49 -33.98
C VAL A 5 3.22 21.44 -35.43
N SER A 6 3.95 22.46 -35.90
CA SER A 6 4.51 22.48 -37.26
C SER A 6 5.45 21.29 -37.51
N PHE A 7 6.29 20.93 -36.53
CA PHE A 7 7.20 19.78 -36.67
C PHE A 7 6.45 18.43 -36.69
N ARG A 8 5.42 18.24 -35.83
CA ARG A 8 4.56 17.04 -35.89
C ARG A 8 3.86 16.95 -37.25
N THR A 9 3.28 18.04 -37.77
CA THR A 9 2.60 18.03 -39.07
C THR A 9 3.57 17.77 -40.24
N GLN A 10 4.83 18.22 -40.17
CA GLN A 10 5.85 17.91 -41.18
C GLN A 10 6.36 16.47 -41.11
N LEU A 11 6.50 15.88 -39.92
CA LEU A 11 6.99 14.51 -39.73
C LEU A 11 5.92 13.43 -39.96
N PHE A 12 4.67 13.70 -39.59
CA PHE A 12 3.56 12.76 -39.76
C PHE A 12 2.66 13.06 -40.96
N GLY A 13 2.81 14.21 -41.61
CA GLY A 13 2.16 14.51 -42.91
C GLY A 13 2.42 13.47 -44.02
N PRO A 14 3.60 12.84 -44.11
CA PRO A 14 3.85 11.74 -45.04
C PRO A 14 3.18 10.41 -44.65
N TYR A 15 2.73 10.23 -43.40
CA TYR A 15 2.28 8.92 -42.88
C TYR A 15 1.12 8.30 -43.67
N PRO A 16 0.04 9.04 -44.04
CA PRO A 16 -1.02 8.49 -44.89
C PRO A 16 -0.51 8.09 -46.27
N SER A 17 0.33 8.93 -46.89
CA SER A 17 0.90 8.67 -48.23
C SER A 17 1.90 7.52 -48.25
N LEU A 18 2.55 7.23 -47.11
CA LEU A 18 3.41 6.05 -46.97
C LEU A 18 2.58 4.77 -46.86
N LEU A 19 1.50 4.78 -46.07
CA LEU A 19 0.58 3.65 -45.95
C LEU A 19 -0.11 3.34 -47.28
N GLU A 20 -0.62 4.35 -47.98
CA GLU A 20 -1.26 4.24 -49.31
C GLU A 20 -0.34 3.60 -50.36
N LYS A 21 0.97 3.86 -50.29
CA LYS A 21 1.98 3.21 -51.16
C LYS A 21 2.29 1.77 -50.73
N ILE A 22 2.17 1.45 -49.44
CA ILE A 22 2.45 0.12 -48.89
C ILE A 22 1.25 -0.82 -49.09
N GLU A 23 0.01 -0.32 -49.16
CA GLU A 23 -1.18 -1.13 -49.43
C GLU A 23 -1.13 -1.87 -50.78
N GLN A 24 -0.43 -1.31 -51.77
CA GLN A 24 -0.28 -1.88 -53.11
C GLN A 24 0.80 -2.98 -53.19
N GLU A 25 1.55 -3.21 -52.12
CA GLU A 25 2.74 -4.06 -52.09
C GLU A 25 2.49 -5.46 -51.51
N THR A 26 3.28 -6.44 -51.96
CA THR A 26 3.18 -7.84 -51.47
C THR A 26 3.54 -7.99 -50.00
N TRP A 27 4.34 -7.08 -49.47
CA TRP A 27 4.81 -7.00 -48.08
C TRP A 27 3.98 -6.03 -47.23
N ARG A 28 2.77 -5.63 -47.67
CA ARG A 28 1.90 -4.63 -47.01
C ARG A 28 1.77 -4.82 -45.49
N GLU A 29 1.55 -6.04 -45.00
CA GLU A 29 1.30 -6.31 -43.58
C GLU A 29 2.54 -6.05 -42.72
N THR A 30 3.71 -6.49 -43.18
CA THR A 30 5.00 -6.19 -42.56
C THR A 30 5.38 -4.72 -42.70
N GLY A 31 5.05 -4.08 -43.83
CA GLY A 31 5.28 -2.64 -44.07
C GLY A 31 4.45 -1.75 -43.15
N ILE A 32 3.14 -2.01 -43.04
CA ILE A 32 2.22 -1.32 -42.13
C ILE A 32 2.69 -1.51 -40.69
N SER A 33 3.01 -2.74 -40.27
CA SER A 33 3.53 -3.04 -38.92
C SER A 33 4.81 -2.24 -38.61
N PHE A 34 5.77 -2.21 -39.53
CA PHE A 34 7.01 -1.44 -39.39
C PHE A 34 6.73 0.08 -39.29
N VAL A 35 5.91 0.62 -40.20
CA VAL A 35 5.60 2.06 -40.26
C VAL A 35 4.81 2.51 -39.02
N THR A 36 3.85 1.71 -38.54
CA THR A 36 3.15 1.96 -37.27
C THR A 36 4.12 1.94 -36.09
N SER A 37 5.04 0.97 -36.03
CA SER A 37 6.03 0.86 -34.95
C SER A 37 7.03 2.02 -34.93
N VAL A 38 7.52 2.45 -36.10
CA VAL A 38 8.41 3.61 -36.24
C VAL A 38 7.69 4.91 -35.90
N THR A 39 6.44 5.06 -36.32
CA THR A 39 5.60 6.23 -36.01
C THR A 39 5.38 6.35 -34.50
N ARG A 40 4.99 5.27 -33.83
CA ARG A 40 4.87 5.23 -32.37
C ARG A 40 6.19 5.54 -31.67
N LEU A 41 7.32 4.95 -32.12
CA LEU A 41 8.65 5.28 -31.59
C LEU A 41 8.94 6.78 -31.73
N MET A 42 8.66 7.37 -32.88
CA MET A 42 8.89 8.79 -33.13
C MET A 42 7.99 9.68 -32.28
N GLU A 43 6.72 9.34 -32.10
CA GLU A 43 5.84 10.03 -31.15
C GLU A 43 6.40 9.98 -29.73
N ARG A 44 6.80 8.79 -29.23
CA ARG A 44 7.39 8.64 -27.89
C ARG A 44 8.73 9.36 -27.72
N LEU A 45 9.58 9.37 -28.74
CA LEU A 45 10.85 10.11 -28.73
C LEU A 45 10.64 11.63 -28.79
N LEU A 46 9.62 12.11 -29.52
CA LEU A 46 9.25 13.52 -29.54
C LEU A 46 8.67 13.95 -28.20
N ASP A 47 7.76 13.16 -27.62
CA ASP A 47 7.21 13.39 -26.27
C ASP A 47 8.34 13.43 -25.22
N TYR A 48 9.27 12.47 -25.26
CA TYR A 48 10.45 12.46 -24.39
C TYR A 48 11.34 13.69 -24.61
N ARG A 49 11.59 14.09 -25.86
CA ARG A 49 12.36 15.30 -26.19
C ARG A 49 11.68 16.56 -25.68
N GLU A 50 10.36 16.62 -25.64
CA GLU A 50 9.62 17.74 -25.03
C GLU A 50 9.72 17.72 -23.50
N CYS A 51 9.58 16.56 -22.86
CA CYS A 51 9.82 16.40 -21.42
C CYS A 51 11.25 16.77 -20.98
N MET A 52 12.24 16.60 -21.85
CA MET A 52 13.64 16.95 -21.59
C MET A 52 14.00 18.42 -21.95
N LYS A 53 13.09 19.19 -22.54
CA LYS A 53 13.30 20.61 -22.89
C LYS A 53 12.84 21.53 -21.76
N GLY A 54 13.68 21.66 -20.74
CA GLY A 54 13.51 22.62 -19.65
C GLY A 54 14.30 22.22 -18.41
N ASP A 55 14.83 23.21 -17.69
CA ASP A 55 15.56 22.95 -16.46
C ASP A 55 14.63 22.54 -15.31
N GLU A 56 13.40 23.05 -15.28
CA GLU A 56 12.62 23.24 -14.04
C GLU A 56 11.76 22.06 -13.55
N MET A 57 11.66 20.92 -14.25
CA MET A 57 10.71 19.84 -13.86
C MET A 57 11.28 18.42 -13.96
N GLU A 58 11.83 17.93 -12.86
CA GLU A 58 12.39 16.56 -12.72
C GLU A 58 11.33 15.47 -12.91
N ASN A 59 10.13 15.66 -12.37
CA ASN A 59 9.01 14.72 -12.53
C ASN A 59 8.62 14.46 -14.00
N LYS A 60 8.76 15.47 -14.88
CA LYS A 60 8.54 15.30 -16.32
C LYS A 60 9.66 14.50 -16.99
N LYS A 61 10.90 14.66 -16.53
CA LYS A 61 12.07 13.86 -16.97
C LYS A 61 11.90 12.39 -16.55
N ILE A 62 11.53 12.13 -15.29
CA ILE A 62 11.25 10.79 -14.73
C ILE A 62 10.11 10.10 -15.51
N GLY A 63 8.96 10.77 -15.69
CA GLY A 63 7.83 10.22 -16.44
C GLY A 63 8.17 9.93 -17.90
N GLY A 64 8.90 10.83 -18.57
CA GLY A 64 9.39 10.64 -19.92
C GLY A 64 10.34 9.43 -20.04
N SER A 65 11.33 9.33 -19.16
CA SER A 65 12.27 8.20 -19.12
C SER A 65 11.56 6.87 -18.86
N SER A 66 10.59 6.82 -17.93
CA SER A 66 9.83 5.60 -17.64
C SER A 66 8.96 5.15 -18.82
N ASN A 67 8.32 6.09 -19.54
CA ASN A 67 7.52 5.78 -20.72
C ASN A 67 8.38 5.21 -21.86
N LEU A 68 9.54 5.83 -22.12
CA LEU A 68 10.46 5.39 -23.16
C LEU A 68 11.17 4.07 -22.81
N MET A 69 11.48 3.86 -21.52
CA MET A 69 11.96 2.58 -21.00
C MET A 69 10.96 1.44 -21.27
N ASN A 70 9.67 1.65 -20.94
CA ASN A 70 8.63 0.65 -21.19
C ASN A 70 8.50 0.34 -22.69
N PHE A 71 8.54 1.35 -23.57
CA PHE A 71 8.49 1.16 -25.02
C PHE A 71 9.63 0.27 -25.55
N TYR A 72 10.87 0.46 -25.08
CA TYR A 72 11.99 -0.40 -25.49
C TYR A 72 11.87 -1.85 -25.01
N LYS A 73 11.17 -2.09 -23.89
CA LYS A 73 10.84 -3.43 -23.37
C LYS A 73 9.75 -4.11 -24.19
N SER A 74 8.62 -3.43 -24.44
CA SER A 74 7.42 -4.05 -25.00
C SER A 74 7.35 -4.05 -26.53
N GLU A 75 7.76 -2.97 -27.20
CA GLU A 75 7.53 -2.81 -28.65
C GLU A 75 8.79 -3.02 -29.51
N MET A 76 10.00 -2.84 -28.96
CA MET A 76 11.24 -2.99 -29.74
C MET A 76 12.13 -4.18 -29.36
N ASN A 77 11.92 -4.80 -28.20
CA ASN A 77 12.79 -5.82 -27.61
C ASN A 77 14.30 -5.46 -27.66
N LYS A 78 14.64 -4.19 -27.38
CA LYS A 78 16.03 -3.69 -27.41
C LYS A 78 16.60 -3.61 -26.01
N GLU A 79 17.03 -4.77 -25.50
CA GLU A 79 17.52 -4.95 -24.13
C GLU A 79 18.61 -3.93 -23.73
N GLU A 80 19.62 -3.70 -24.58
CA GLU A 80 20.67 -2.71 -24.29
C GLU A 80 20.10 -1.29 -24.09
N MET A 81 19.12 -0.88 -24.89
CA MET A 81 18.49 0.44 -24.73
C MET A 81 17.64 0.47 -23.46
N TYR A 82 16.92 -0.62 -23.15
CA TYR A 82 16.17 -0.76 -21.92
C TYR A 82 17.08 -0.62 -20.68
N ILE A 83 18.23 -1.30 -20.64
CA ILE A 83 19.21 -1.20 -19.53
C ILE A 83 19.82 0.21 -19.44
N ARG A 84 20.08 0.88 -20.57
CA ARG A 84 20.53 2.30 -20.57
C ARG A 84 19.48 3.22 -19.95
N TYR A 85 18.19 3.02 -20.25
CA TYR A 85 17.11 3.82 -19.66
C TYR A 85 16.81 3.45 -18.20
N ILE A 86 16.98 2.19 -17.78
CA ILE A 86 16.96 1.80 -16.36
C ILE A 86 18.00 2.60 -15.58
N HIS A 87 19.26 2.63 -16.06
CA HIS A 87 20.30 3.42 -15.41
C HIS A 87 20.00 4.91 -15.41
N LYS A 88 19.54 5.48 -16.53
CA LYS A 88 19.19 6.89 -16.59
C LYS A 88 18.02 7.27 -15.66
N LEU A 89 17.02 6.40 -15.51
CA LEU A 89 15.90 6.59 -14.58
C LEU A 89 16.35 6.47 -13.12
N CYS A 90 17.23 5.49 -12.82
CA CYS A 90 17.84 5.37 -11.50
C CYS A 90 18.61 6.64 -11.11
N ASP A 91 19.41 7.20 -12.03
CA ASP A 91 20.18 8.42 -11.79
C ASP A 91 19.27 9.63 -11.54
N LEU A 92 18.12 9.72 -12.21
CA LEU A 92 17.12 10.78 -11.97
C LEU A 92 16.48 10.63 -10.58
N HIS A 93 16.09 9.42 -10.19
CA HIS A 93 15.57 9.17 -8.83
C HIS A 93 16.61 9.47 -7.75
N LEU A 94 17.90 9.19 -7.99
CA LEU A 94 18.98 9.54 -7.06
C LEU A 94 19.22 11.04 -6.95
N GLN A 95 18.93 11.81 -8.00
CA GLN A 95 18.98 13.29 -7.98
C GLN A 95 17.81 13.88 -7.18
N ALA A 96 16.62 13.28 -7.27
CA ALA A 96 15.43 13.63 -6.50
C ALA A 96 15.39 13.04 -5.07
N GLU A 97 16.45 12.35 -4.64
CA GLU A 97 16.52 11.60 -3.37
C GLU A 97 15.46 10.47 -3.18
N ASP A 98 14.83 10.03 -4.28
CA ASP A 98 13.86 8.93 -4.37
C ASP A 98 14.54 7.55 -4.29
N TYR A 99 15.23 7.27 -3.18
CA TYR A 99 16.03 6.05 -3.01
C TYR A 99 15.24 4.74 -3.17
N THR A 100 13.96 4.72 -2.80
CA THR A 100 13.10 3.53 -2.91
C THR A 100 12.81 3.23 -4.39
N GLU A 101 12.46 4.25 -5.16
CA GLU A 101 12.20 4.17 -6.59
C GLU A 101 13.50 3.89 -7.37
N SER A 102 14.66 4.42 -6.94
CA SER A 102 15.99 4.02 -7.44
C SER A 102 16.24 2.52 -7.25
N ALA A 103 15.90 1.96 -6.08
CA ALA A 103 16.07 0.55 -5.77
C ALA A 103 15.19 -0.34 -6.67
N PHE A 104 13.89 -0.03 -6.76
CA PHE A 104 12.97 -0.72 -7.68
C PHE A 104 13.38 -0.58 -9.14
N THR A 105 13.93 0.57 -9.54
CA THR A 105 14.42 0.78 -10.91
C THR A 105 15.61 -0.12 -11.22
N LEU A 106 16.61 -0.23 -10.33
CA LEU A 106 17.72 -1.16 -10.55
C LEU A 106 17.32 -2.64 -10.49
N LEU A 107 16.27 -2.99 -9.73
CA LEU A 107 15.74 -4.35 -9.73
C LEU A 107 15.29 -4.79 -11.14
N LEU A 108 14.82 -3.87 -11.99
CA LEU A 108 14.49 -4.18 -13.39
C LEU A 108 15.69 -4.71 -14.19
N TYR A 109 16.92 -4.26 -13.90
CA TYR A 109 18.11 -4.83 -14.55
C TYR A 109 18.55 -6.13 -13.86
N TRP A 110 18.48 -6.17 -12.53
CA TRP A 110 18.79 -7.38 -11.74
C TRP A 110 17.93 -8.59 -12.14
N GLU A 111 16.66 -8.37 -12.53
CA GLU A 111 15.74 -9.40 -13.03
C GLU A 111 16.13 -9.99 -14.39
N LEU A 112 16.87 -9.26 -15.23
CA LEU A 112 17.35 -9.75 -16.53
C LEU A 112 18.56 -10.68 -16.37
N LEU A 113 19.22 -10.65 -15.21
CA LEU A 113 20.46 -11.38 -14.94
C LEU A 113 20.19 -12.69 -14.20
N HIS A 114 21.05 -13.67 -14.42
CA HIS A 114 21.03 -14.99 -13.80
C HIS A 114 22.22 -15.16 -12.85
N TRP A 115 22.10 -16.09 -11.91
CA TRP A 115 23.18 -16.47 -11.00
C TRP A 115 24.12 -17.47 -11.69
N GLU A 116 24.69 -17.08 -12.83
CA GLU A 116 25.52 -17.92 -13.69
C GLU A 116 26.87 -17.26 -14.01
N ASP A 117 27.92 -18.05 -14.20
CA ASP A 117 29.26 -17.55 -14.57
C ASP A 117 29.41 -17.19 -16.06
N ARG A 118 28.29 -16.90 -16.74
CA ARG A 118 28.29 -16.48 -18.14
C ARG A 118 29.05 -15.15 -18.30
N PRO A 119 30.01 -15.03 -19.23
CA PRO A 119 30.77 -13.79 -19.39
C PRO A 119 29.91 -12.71 -20.06
N LEU A 120 29.77 -11.56 -19.39
CA LEU A 120 29.19 -10.35 -19.96
C LEU A 120 30.29 -9.43 -20.48
N ARG A 121 30.05 -8.83 -21.65
CA ARG A 121 30.93 -7.81 -22.22
C ARG A 121 30.89 -6.52 -21.39
N GLU A 122 31.91 -5.69 -21.57
CA GLU A 122 31.89 -4.30 -21.10
C GLU A 122 30.64 -3.57 -21.61
N PHE A 123 29.94 -2.88 -20.72
CA PHE A 123 28.70 -2.18 -21.04
C PHE A 123 28.41 -1.09 -20.01
N LEU A 124 28.07 0.12 -20.48
CA LEU A 124 27.96 1.32 -19.62
C LEU A 124 29.25 1.54 -18.82
N HIS A 125 29.18 1.53 -17.49
CA HIS A 125 30.32 1.61 -16.56
C HIS A 125 30.71 0.23 -15.99
N TYR A 126 30.13 -0.87 -16.48
CA TYR A 126 30.47 -2.22 -16.03
C TYR A 126 31.61 -2.80 -16.87
N PRO A 127 32.69 -3.29 -16.24
CA PRO A 127 33.73 -4.01 -16.95
C PRO A 127 33.21 -5.35 -17.47
N THR A 128 34.05 -6.03 -18.28
CA THR A 128 33.88 -7.45 -18.59
C THR A 128 33.94 -8.25 -17.29
N GLN A 129 32.84 -8.92 -16.94
CA GLN A 129 32.66 -9.67 -15.68
C GLN A 129 31.57 -10.73 -15.87
N SER A 130 31.43 -11.69 -14.95
CA SER A 130 30.35 -12.69 -15.06
C SER A 130 28.97 -12.09 -14.77
N GLU A 131 27.93 -12.76 -15.27
CA GLU A 131 26.53 -12.42 -15.01
C GLU A 131 26.23 -12.46 -13.50
N TRP A 132 26.72 -13.50 -12.82
CA TRP A 132 26.72 -13.62 -11.36
C TRP A 132 27.36 -12.41 -10.66
N GLN A 133 28.58 -12.02 -11.05
CA GLN A 133 29.29 -10.86 -10.45
C GLN A 133 28.53 -9.54 -10.67
N ARG A 134 27.95 -9.36 -11.85
CA ARG A 134 27.15 -8.16 -12.16
C ARG A 134 25.86 -8.13 -11.34
N LYS A 135 25.20 -9.28 -11.19
CA LYS A 135 23.97 -9.43 -10.40
C LYS A 135 24.23 -9.20 -8.91
N GLU A 136 25.32 -9.75 -8.38
CA GLU A 136 25.77 -9.56 -7.00
C GLU A 136 26.08 -8.08 -6.69
N GLY A 137 26.85 -7.42 -7.55
CA GLY A 137 27.16 -5.99 -7.43
C GLY A 137 25.92 -5.09 -7.50
N LEU A 138 24.93 -5.43 -8.34
CA LEU A 138 23.62 -4.76 -8.37
C LEU A 138 22.84 -4.99 -7.08
N SER A 139 22.79 -6.22 -6.55
CA SER A 139 22.11 -6.51 -5.29
C SER A 139 22.68 -5.69 -4.13
N ARG A 140 24.01 -5.56 -4.04
CA ARG A 140 24.65 -4.70 -3.02
C ARG A 140 24.24 -3.22 -3.14
N LYS A 141 24.11 -2.69 -4.36
CA LYS A 141 23.60 -1.31 -4.60
C LYS A 141 22.13 -1.15 -4.24
N VAL A 142 21.27 -2.09 -4.65
CA VAL A 142 19.83 -2.10 -4.34
C VAL A 142 19.61 -2.15 -2.81
N LEU A 143 20.39 -2.96 -2.09
CA LEU A 143 20.34 -3.03 -0.63
C LEU A 143 20.70 -1.70 0.02
N HIS A 144 21.75 -1.01 -0.46
CA HIS A 144 22.10 0.32 0.02
C HIS A 144 20.96 1.33 -0.17
N TYR A 145 20.29 1.31 -1.32
CA TYR A 145 19.17 2.20 -1.61
C TYR A 145 17.91 1.87 -0.78
N PHE A 146 17.55 0.60 -0.60
CA PHE A 146 16.46 0.23 0.32
C PHE A 146 16.73 0.62 1.77
N ASN A 147 17.99 0.57 2.23
CA ASN A 147 18.34 1.05 3.56
C ASN A 147 18.14 2.56 3.70
N LYS A 148 18.60 3.35 2.71
CA LYS A 148 18.37 4.81 2.68
C LYS A 148 16.89 5.17 2.61
N GLY A 149 16.12 4.46 1.79
CA GLY A 149 14.66 4.63 1.65
C GLY A 149 13.82 4.03 2.80
N LYS A 150 14.44 3.48 3.86
CA LYS A 150 13.78 2.84 5.02
C LYS A 150 12.81 1.70 4.64
N CYS A 151 13.05 1.06 3.49
CA CYS A 151 12.27 -0.02 2.90
C CYS A 151 12.92 -1.40 3.19
N TRP A 152 13.25 -1.62 4.46
CA TRP A 152 14.05 -2.76 4.93
C TRP A 152 13.43 -4.13 4.66
N GLU A 153 12.10 -4.23 4.63
CA GLU A 153 11.35 -5.46 4.33
C GLU A 153 11.68 -6.03 2.95
N TYR A 154 11.74 -5.17 1.93
CA TYR A 154 12.17 -5.54 0.58
C TYR A 154 13.66 -5.93 0.56
N GLY A 155 14.48 -5.20 1.33
CA GLY A 155 15.90 -5.50 1.50
C GLY A 155 16.18 -6.87 2.15
N ILE A 156 15.42 -7.28 3.17
CA ILE A 156 15.54 -8.58 3.84
C ILE A 156 15.39 -9.73 2.84
N SER A 157 14.42 -9.62 1.93
CA SER A 157 14.20 -10.65 0.90
C SER A 157 15.43 -10.85 -0.01
N LEU A 158 16.07 -9.74 -0.41
CA LEU A 158 17.28 -9.77 -1.23
C LEU A 158 18.53 -10.20 -0.43
N CYS A 159 18.61 -9.88 0.87
CA CYS A 159 19.64 -10.41 1.77
C CYS A 159 19.60 -11.94 1.85
N ARG A 160 18.40 -12.53 1.93
CA ARG A 160 18.21 -13.99 1.98
C ARG A 160 18.64 -14.68 0.70
N GLU A 161 18.40 -14.07 -0.47
CA GLU A 161 18.85 -14.61 -1.75
C GLU A 161 20.37 -14.56 -1.91
N LEU A 162 21.00 -13.42 -1.57
CA LEU A 162 22.47 -13.32 -1.54
C LEU A 162 23.10 -14.31 -0.54
N ALA A 163 22.51 -14.48 0.65
CA ALA A 163 23.00 -15.44 1.63
C ALA A 163 23.01 -16.87 1.08
N PHE A 164 21.98 -17.27 0.33
CA PHE A 164 21.93 -18.58 -0.33
C PHE A 164 23.04 -18.74 -1.40
N GLN A 165 23.33 -17.69 -2.17
CA GLN A 165 24.43 -17.69 -3.14
C GLN A 165 25.80 -17.84 -2.46
N TYR A 166 26.09 -17.01 -1.45
CA TYR A 166 27.37 -17.09 -0.72
C TYR A 166 27.55 -18.41 0.03
N GLU A 167 26.49 -19.00 0.58
CA GLU A 167 26.53 -20.33 1.21
C GLU A 167 26.84 -21.43 0.17
N THR A 168 26.25 -21.35 -1.03
CA THR A 168 26.50 -22.29 -2.15
C THR A 168 27.94 -22.20 -2.67
N LEU A 169 28.52 -20.99 -2.69
CA LEU A 169 29.91 -20.74 -3.09
C LEU A 169 30.93 -20.88 -1.95
N TYR A 170 30.48 -21.17 -0.72
CA TYR A 170 31.32 -21.23 0.48
C TYR A 170 32.05 -19.91 0.84
N ASP A 171 31.57 -18.76 0.35
CA ASP A 171 32.06 -17.43 0.76
C ASP A 171 31.46 -17.04 2.12
N TYR A 172 32.08 -17.54 3.18
CA TYR A 172 31.65 -17.25 4.54
C TYR A 172 31.94 -15.81 4.99
N GLN A 173 32.79 -15.05 4.28
CA GLN A 173 33.04 -13.64 4.58
C GLN A 173 31.86 -12.78 4.11
N SER A 174 31.43 -12.93 2.86
CA SER A 174 30.23 -12.25 2.35
C SER A 174 28.95 -12.77 3.00
N LEU A 175 28.87 -14.07 3.35
CA LEU A 175 27.76 -14.62 4.12
C LEU A 175 27.65 -13.98 5.52
N SER A 176 28.77 -13.78 6.22
CA SER A 176 28.77 -13.10 7.53
C SER A 176 28.30 -11.64 7.40
N TRP A 177 28.77 -10.94 6.36
CA TRP A 177 28.36 -9.56 6.07
C TRP A 177 26.85 -9.45 5.78
N ILE A 178 26.30 -10.28 4.89
CA ILE A 178 24.88 -10.19 4.51
C ILE A 178 23.95 -10.55 5.67
N ARG A 179 24.32 -11.52 6.52
CA ARG A 179 23.53 -11.89 7.70
C ARG A 179 23.54 -10.80 8.78
N LYS A 180 24.65 -10.07 8.95
CA LYS A 180 24.70 -8.88 9.83
C LYS A 180 23.81 -7.75 9.30
N MET A 181 23.72 -7.57 7.98
CA MET A 181 22.81 -6.60 7.38
C MET A 181 21.34 -7.04 7.48
N GLU A 182 21.03 -8.33 7.33
CA GLU A 182 19.68 -8.88 7.58
C GLU A 182 19.24 -8.64 9.03
N ALA A 183 20.12 -8.88 10.01
CA ALA A 183 19.88 -8.58 11.42
C ALA A 183 19.59 -7.09 11.65
N ALA A 184 20.48 -6.20 11.18
CA ALA A 184 20.31 -4.76 11.33
C ALA A 184 19.02 -4.22 10.69
N TYR A 185 18.50 -4.89 9.64
CA TYR A 185 17.21 -4.54 9.05
C TYR A 185 16.02 -4.91 9.95
N TYR A 186 16.07 -6.02 10.69
CA TYR A 186 15.05 -6.31 11.71
C TYR A 186 15.10 -5.31 12.86
N ASP A 187 16.29 -4.99 13.35
CA ASP A 187 16.49 -4.01 14.42
C ASP A 187 15.94 -2.64 14.00
N ASN A 188 16.28 -2.19 12.78
CA ASN A 188 15.74 -0.95 12.21
C ASN A 188 14.21 -0.95 12.11
N ILE A 189 13.58 -2.04 11.67
CA ILE A 189 12.11 -2.16 11.58
C ILE A 189 11.46 -2.02 12.96
N ILE A 190 12.09 -2.51 14.03
CA ILE A 190 11.56 -2.49 15.39
C ILE A 190 11.80 -1.14 16.07
N GLU A 191 12.98 -0.57 15.90
CA GLU A 191 13.44 0.60 16.66
C GLU A 191 13.17 1.93 15.93
N GLN A 192 13.55 2.04 14.65
CA GLN A 192 13.49 3.32 13.94
C GLN A 192 12.06 3.72 13.57
N GLN A 193 11.71 4.97 13.88
CA GLN A 193 10.41 5.51 13.54
C GLN A 193 10.35 5.85 12.04
N ARG A 194 9.31 5.34 11.37
CA ARG A 194 8.94 5.70 10.01
C ARG A 194 7.78 6.70 10.05
N ILE A 195 7.76 7.61 9.08
CA ILE A 195 6.61 8.47 8.81
C ILE A 195 5.73 7.69 7.84
N GLU A 196 4.43 7.64 8.11
CA GLU A 196 3.48 7.04 7.18
C GLU A 196 3.14 8.09 6.11
N PRO A 197 3.38 7.81 4.81
CA PRO A 197 3.11 8.78 3.76
C PRO A 197 1.61 8.92 3.52
N GLU A 198 1.16 10.14 3.22
CA GLU A 198 -0.16 10.35 2.64
C GLU A 198 -0.17 9.94 1.17
N PHE A 199 -1.36 9.61 0.67
CA PHE A 199 -1.57 9.27 -0.74
C PHE A 199 -2.58 10.23 -1.36
N PHE A 200 -2.29 10.68 -2.58
CA PHE A 200 -3.06 11.71 -3.26
C PHE A 200 -3.51 11.21 -4.63
N ARG A 201 -4.81 11.27 -4.90
CA ARG A 201 -5.38 11.03 -6.22
C ARG A 201 -5.32 12.32 -7.02
N MET A 202 -4.76 12.26 -8.22
CA MET A 202 -4.78 13.33 -9.22
C MET A 202 -5.61 12.92 -10.44
N GLY A 203 -6.58 13.75 -10.83
CA GLY A 203 -7.29 13.66 -12.12
C GLY A 203 -6.85 14.79 -13.04
N PHE A 204 -6.39 14.45 -14.24
CA PHE A 204 -5.90 15.41 -15.24
C PHE A 204 -6.91 15.50 -16.38
N TYR A 205 -7.71 16.57 -16.44
CA TYR A 205 -8.85 16.65 -17.36
C TYR A 205 -8.73 17.82 -18.35
N GLY A 206 -9.31 17.64 -19.54
CA GLY A 206 -9.29 18.62 -20.63
C GLY A 206 -8.18 18.39 -21.65
N ARG A 207 -8.41 18.84 -22.89
CA ARG A 207 -7.63 18.47 -24.08
C ARG A 207 -6.20 19.03 -24.08
N LYS A 208 -5.91 20.07 -23.30
CA LYS A 208 -4.57 20.69 -23.25
C LYS A 208 -3.54 19.91 -22.45
N PHE A 209 -3.90 18.83 -21.75
CA PHE A 209 -2.89 17.93 -21.18
C PHE A 209 -2.22 17.05 -22.27
N PRO A 210 -0.94 16.65 -22.08
CA PRO A 210 -0.28 15.65 -22.90
C PRO A 210 -1.08 14.35 -22.94
N PHE A 211 -1.00 13.59 -24.04
CA PHE A 211 -1.82 12.38 -24.26
C PHE A 211 -1.71 11.34 -23.13
N PHE A 212 -0.54 11.22 -22.49
CA PHE A 212 -0.34 10.26 -21.39
C PHE A 212 -0.92 10.71 -20.05
N LEU A 213 -1.37 11.97 -19.91
CA LEU A 213 -2.11 12.47 -18.74
C LEU A 213 -3.58 12.79 -19.05
N ARG A 214 -3.89 13.16 -20.30
CA ARG A 214 -5.21 13.65 -20.71
C ARG A 214 -6.32 12.66 -20.35
N ASN A 215 -7.26 13.14 -19.54
CA ASN A 215 -8.45 12.44 -19.06
C ASN A 215 -8.11 11.12 -18.36
N LYS A 216 -6.97 11.08 -17.66
CA LYS A 216 -6.49 9.96 -16.85
C LYS A 216 -6.38 10.35 -15.37
N GLU A 217 -6.40 9.32 -14.53
CA GLU A 217 -6.34 9.44 -13.08
C GLU A 217 -5.15 8.64 -12.54
N PHE A 218 -4.51 9.17 -11.52
CA PHE A 218 -3.32 8.56 -10.90
C PHE A 218 -3.44 8.67 -9.38
N VAL A 219 -2.88 7.72 -8.65
CA VAL A 219 -2.62 7.86 -7.21
C VAL A 219 -1.10 7.99 -7.03
N CYS A 220 -0.69 8.95 -6.21
CA CYS A 220 0.70 9.23 -5.87
C CYS A 220 0.95 9.04 -4.38
N ARG A 221 2.10 8.47 -4.04
CA ARG A 221 2.67 8.40 -2.69
C ARG A 221 3.39 9.71 -2.39
N GLY A 222 2.85 10.49 -1.45
CA GLY A 222 3.45 11.74 -0.99
C GLY A 222 4.86 11.55 -0.42
N TYR A 223 5.61 12.65 -0.33
CA TYR A 223 6.90 12.71 0.36
C TYR A 223 6.74 12.68 1.89
N ASP A 224 7.84 12.45 2.61
CA ASP A 224 7.85 12.52 4.08
C ASP A 224 7.33 13.89 4.53
N TYR A 225 6.30 13.90 5.39
CA TYR A 225 5.57 15.09 5.89
C TYR A 225 4.73 15.89 4.88
N GLU A 226 4.68 15.52 3.60
CA GLU A 226 3.89 16.24 2.59
C GLU A 226 2.37 16.10 2.85
N ARG A 227 1.66 17.23 2.98
CA ARG A 227 0.20 17.28 3.13
C ARG A 227 -0.49 17.59 1.80
N LEU A 228 -1.81 17.43 1.77
CA LEU A 228 -2.64 17.72 0.60
C LEU A 228 -2.41 19.14 0.03
N GLU A 229 -2.30 20.16 0.88
CA GLU A 229 -2.08 21.55 0.46
C GLU A 229 -0.71 21.74 -0.20
N ASP A 230 0.37 21.22 0.42
CA ASP A 230 1.72 21.26 -0.14
C ASP A 230 1.80 20.54 -1.48
N PHE A 231 1.20 19.35 -1.56
CA PHE A 231 1.12 18.56 -2.78
C PHE A 231 0.34 19.29 -3.88
N GLN A 232 -0.79 19.93 -3.55
CA GLN A 232 -1.56 20.74 -4.50
C GLN A 232 -0.72 21.91 -5.03
N GLN A 233 -0.01 22.64 -4.17
CA GLN A 233 0.85 23.75 -4.59
C GLN A 233 2.00 23.26 -5.50
N ARG A 234 2.66 22.15 -5.14
CA ARG A 234 3.72 21.56 -5.97
C ARG A 234 3.19 21.15 -7.36
N MET A 235 2.05 20.46 -7.41
CA MET A 235 1.45 20.03 -8.68
C MET A 235 0.95 21.21 -9.53
N LEU A 236 0.48 22.31 -8.92
CA LEU A 236 0.14 23.54 -9.65
C LEU A 236 1.40 24.27 -10.16
N GLY A 237 2.52 24.21 -9.42
CA GLY A 237 3.83 24.65 -9.91
C GLY A 237 4.31 23.85 -11.13
N GLU A 238 4.10 22.54 -11.15
CA GLU A 238 4.40 21.68 -12.31
C GLU A 238 3.47 21.91 -13.52
N PHE A 239 2.24 22.39 -13.27
CA PHE A 239 1.22 22.64 -14.30
C PHE A 239 0.58 24.04 -14.12
N PRO A 240 1.32 25.14 -14.37
CA PRO A 240 0.87 26.50 -14.07
C PRO A 240 -0.29 27.01 -14.94
N GLN A 241 -0.72 26.24 -15.95
CA GLN A 241 -1.92 26.51 -16.74
C GLN A 241 -3.15 25.71 -16.30
N ALA A 242 -3.01 24.86 -15.26
CA ALA A 242 -4.08 24.03 -14.75
C ALA A 242 -4.94 24.78 -13.72
N ILE A 243 -6.26 24.61 -13.86
CA ILE A 243 -7.26 25.15 -12.95
C ILE A 243 -7.57 24.09 -11.89
N ALA A 244 -7.34 24.42 -10.62
CA ALA A 244 -7.62 23.53 -9.50
C ALA A 244 -9.14 23.29 -9.31
N MET A 245 -9.58 22.04 -9.39
CA MET A 245 -10.96 21.64 -9.12
C MET A 245 -11.18 21.45 -7.61
N GLN A 246 -12.15 22.15 -7.05
CA GLN A 246 -12.41 22.21 -5.59
C GLN A 246 -13.29 21.07 -5.06
N HIS A 247 -13.95 20.31 -5.93
CA HIS A 247 -14.91 19.27 -5.54
C HIS A 247 -14.46 17.91 -6.09
N PRO A 248 -14.68 16.79 -5.37
CA PRO A 248 -14.33 15.44 -5.81
C PRO A 248 -15.34 14.85 -6.82
N ASN A 249 -16.30 15.65 -7.31
CA ASN A 249 -17.28 15.22 -8.29
C ASN A 249 -16.60 14.75 -9.59
N GLN A 250 -17.15 13.72 -10.23
CA GLN A 250 -16.64 13.28 -11.53
C GLN A 250 -16.80 14.41 -12.56
N PRO A 251 -15.80 14.63 -13.44
CA PRO A 251 -15.93 15.59 -14.53
C PRO A 251 -17.01 15.14 -15.52
N ASP A 252 -17.72 16.10 -16.10
CA ASP A 252 -18.67 15.86 -17.19
C ASP A 252 -17.96 15.82 -18.55
N ASP A 253 -18.66 15.33 -19.57
CA ASP A 253 -18.12 15.25 -20.94
C ASP A 253 -17.71 16.64 -21.49
N ALA A 254 -18.37 17.71 -21.03
CA ALA A 254 -18.01 19.08 -21.40
C ALA A 254 -16.62 19.47 -20.88
N LEU A 255 -16.31 19.20 -19.60
CA LEU A 255 -15.00 19.43 -19.01
C LEU A 255 -13.93 18.52 -19.66
N LEU A 256 -14.23 17.24 -19.89
CA LEU A 256 -13.33 16.30 -20.56
C LEU A 256 -12.98 16.71 -22.01
N GLN A 257 -13.89 17.42 -22.69
CA GLN A 257 -13.69 17.93 -24.05
C GLN A 257 -13.19 19.37 -24.12
N SER A 258 -13.08 20.07 -23.00
CA SER A 258 -12.66 21.47 -22.93
C SER A 258 -11.23 21.70 -23.45
N ASP A 259 -10.99 22.89 -24.02
CA ASP A 259 -9.65 23.36 -24.40
C ASP A 259 -8.95 24.08 -23.22
N ALA A 260 -9.02 23.49 -22.04
CA ALA A 260 -8.34 23.93 -20.82
C ALA A 260 -7.57 22.76 -20.17
N GLN A 261 -6.90 23.05 -19.06
CA GLN A 261 -6.31 22.06 -18.15
C GLN A 261 -7.04 22.19 -16.82
N TYR A 262 -7.65 21.11 -16.34
CA TYR A 262 -8.28 21.02 -15.02
C TYR A 262 -7.61 19.93 -14.20
N LEU A 263 -7.25 20.26 -12.96
CA LEU A 263 -6.50 19.38 -12.07
C LEU A 263 -7.29 19.15 -10.78
N GLN A 264 -7.69 17.91 -10.54
CA GLN A 264 -8.49 17.52 -9.38
C GLN A 264 -7.66 16.67 -8.42
N ILE A 265 -7.39 17.19 -7.22
CA ILE A 265 -6.50 16.57 -6.25
C ILE A 265 -7.16 16.45 -4.88
N TYR A 266 -7.19 15.25 -4.32
CA TYR A 266 -7.64 14.97 -2.96
C TYR A 266 -6.88 13.76 -2.36
N ALA A 267 -6.87 13.67 -1.03
CA ALA A 267 -6.26 12.54 -0.33
C ALA A 267 -7.09 11.25 -0.49
N VAL A 268 -6.42 10.10 -0.48
CA VAL A 268 -7.01 8.76 -0.54
C VAL A 268 -6.37 7.83 0.49
N THR A 269 -7.15 6.90 1.02
CA THR A 269 -6.70 5.94 2.04
C THR A 269 -6.33 4.61 1.39
N PRO A 270 -5.14 4.04 1.64
CA PRO A 270 -4.78 2.71 1.14
C PRO A 270 -5.70 1.63 1.72
N VAL A 271 -6.09 0.68 0.88
CA VAL A 271 -6.84 -0.52 1.27
C VAL A 271 -5.87 -1.69 1.26
N SER A 272 -5.66 -2.28 2.44
CA SER A 272 -4.82 -3.45 2.59
C SER A 272 -5.60 -4.73 2.26
N ASP A 273 -5.01 -5.62 1.46
CA ASP A 273 -5.54 -6.98 1.25
C ASP A 273 -5.20 -7.93 2.43
N ILE A 274 -4.50 -7.46 3.47
CA ILE A 274 -4.20 -8.26 4.65
C ILE A 274 -5.47 -8.42 5.47
N THR A 275 -5.99 -9.64 5.48
CA THR A 275 -7.06 -10.06 6.37
C THR A 275 -6.53 -10.26 7.79
N ASP A 276 -7.25 -9.78 8.81
CA ASP A 276 -6.89 -9.94 10.21
C ASP A 276 -7.07 -11.40 10.68
N VAL A 277 -6.08 -12.24 10.36
CA VAL A 277 -5.95 -13.59 10.90
C VAL A 277 -5.50 -13.50 12.37
N PRO A 278 -6.00 -14.32 13.32
CA PRO A 278 -5.59 -14.29 14.74
C PRO A 278 -4.07 -14.41 15.01
N GLN A 279 -3.29 -14.87 14.03
CA GLN A 279 -1.82 -14.91 14.10
C GLN A 279 -1.19 -13.50 14.03
N LEU A 280 -1.86 -12.54 13.37
CA LEU A 280 -1.44 -11.14 13.25
C LEU A 280 -1.72 -10.33 14.52
N GLU A 281 -2.67 -10.75 15.36
CA GLU A 281 -3.00 -10.06 16.61
C GLU A 281 -1.78 -9.93 17.55
N ARG A 282 -0.88 -10.94 17.50
CA ARG A 282 0.38 -10.95 18.26
C ARG A 282 1.53 -10.17 17.62
N VAL A 283 1.35 -9.67 16.39
CA VAL A 283 2.40 -8.96 15.65
C VAL A 283 2.38 -7.48 16.07
N PRO A 284 3.51 -6.89 16.51
CA PRO A 284 3.59 -5.47 16.86
C PRO A 284 3.08 -4.55 15.74
N GLU A 285 2.30 -3.52 16.09
CA GLU A 285 1.65 -2.65 15.08
C GLU A 285 2.65 -2.02 14.10
N ARG A 286 3.85 -1.65 14.55
CA ARG A 286 4.92 -1.09 13.70
C ARG A 286 5.30 -1.99 12.51
N ILE A 287 5.13 -3.30 12.65
CA ILE A 287 5.35 -4.27 11.56
C ILE A 287 4.11 -4.34 10.66
N LYS A 288 2.91 -4.41 11.25
CA LYS A 288 1.65 -4.48 10.50
C LYS A 288 1.37 -3.23 9.66
N SER A 289 1.57 -2.03 10.23
CA SER A 289 1.23 -0.77 9.57
C SER A 289 2.02 -0.55 8.28
N PHE A 290 3.28 -0.99 8.23
CA PHE A 290 4.06 -1.00 6.99
C PHE A 290 3.36 -1.77 5.86
N TYR A 291 2.92 -3.00 6.12
CA TYR A 291 2.25 -3.81 5.11
C TYR A 291 0.79 -3.38 4.83
N ARG A 292 0.19 -2.54 5.68
CA ARG A 292 -1.11 -1.91 5.40
C ARG A 292 -1.03 -0.80 4.34
N ILE A 293 0.13 -0.15 4.22
CA ILE A 293 0.32 1.05 3.37
C ILE A 293 1.40 0.89 2.27
N ASN A 294 2.17 -0.20 2.28
CA ASN A 294 3.15 -0.52 1.25
C ASN A 294 2.75 -1.81 0.55
N ASN A 295 3.07 -1.91 -0.75
CA ASN A 295 2.60 -2.97 -1.63
C ASN A 295 1.07 -2.98 -1.80
N VAL A 296 0.47 -1.80 -1.98
CA VAL A 296 -0.97 -1.60 -2.12
C VAL A 296 -1.33 -1.20 -3.55
N THR A 297 -2.36 -1.85 -4.11
CA THR A 297 -2.96 -1.54 -5.43
C THR A 297 -4.33 -0.90 -5.32
N ARG A 298 -4.94 -0.90 -4.12
CA ARG A 298 -6.30 -0.44 -3.86
C ARG A 298 -6.29 0.75 -2.92
N PHE A 299 -7.05 1.78 -3.25
CA PHE A 299 -7.19 3.01 -2.48
C PHE A 299 -8.66 3.42 -2.47
N HIS A 300 -9.14 4.07 -1.42
CA HIS A 300 -10.51 4.59 -1.40
C HIS A 300 -10.58 6.05 -0.94
N TYR A 301 -11.66 6.71 -1.33
CA TYR A 301 -12.13 7.95 -0.74
C TYR A 301 -13.65 7.92 -0.61
N ASP A 302 -14.13 8.74 0.32
CA ASP A 302 -15.52 8.76 0.74
C ASP A 302 -16.13 10.15 0.44
N ARG A 303 -17.25 10.18 -0.28
CA ARG A 303 -18.03 11.40 -0.52
C ARG A 303 -19.33 11.33 0.28
N PRO A 304 -19.54 12.17 1.31
CA PRO A 304 -20.79 12.20 2.05
C PRO A 304 -21.92 12.80 1.21
N PHE A 305 -23.12 12.22 1.31
CA PHE A 305 -24.34 12.74 0.69
C PHE A 305 -25.58 12.38 1.53
N HIS A 306 -26.72 13.02 1.22
CA HIS A 306 -27.99 12.71 1.87
C HIS A 306 -29.00 12.17 0.83
N LYS A 307 -29.65 11.05 1.14
CA LYS A 307 -30.82 10.57 0.38
C LYS A 307 -32.08 11.18 0.98
N GLY A 308 -32.77 12.02 0.21
CA GLY A 308 -33.94 12.77 0.69
C GLY A 308 -33.56 14.03 1.49
N PRO A 309 -34.48 14.60 2.28
CA PRO A 309 -34.20 15.78 3.09
C PRO A 309 -33.17 15.46 4.19
N LYS A 310 -32.22 16.38 4.42
CA LYS A 310 -31.31 16.29 5.56
C LYS A 310 -32.12 16.37 6.86
N ASP A 311 -31.95 15.39 7.74
CA ASP A 311 -32.51 15.43 9.09
C ASP A 311 -31.84 16.58 9.87
N ARG A 312 -32.66 17.44 10.49
CA ARG A 312 -32.21 18.64 11.20
C ARG A 312 -31.86 18.37 12.66
N GLU A 313 -32.39 17.31 13.25
CA GLU A 313 -32.13 16.92 14.64
C GLU A 313 -30.91 15.99 14.71
N ASN A 314 -30.79 15.05 13.78
CA ASN A 314 -29.69 14.09 13.75
C ASN A 314 -29.26 13.74 12.31
N GLU A 315 -28.26 14.47 11.80
CA GLU A 315 -27.77 14.29 10.42
C GLU A 315 -27.26 12.87 10.12
N PHE A 316 -26.81 12.13 11.14
CA PHE A 316 -26.31 10.76 10.98
C PHE A 316 -27.41 9.77 10.60
N ARG A 317 -28.70 10.10 10.75
CA ARG A 317 -29.81 9.25 10.26
C ARG A 317 -29.90 9.20 8.74
N SER A 318 -29.49 10.25 8.04
CA SER A 318 -29.57 10.33 6.57
C SER A 318 -28.23 10.59 5.88
N LEU A 319 -27.11 10.49 6.59
CA LEU A 319 -25.76 10.63 6.06
C LEU A 319 -25.29 9.32 5.39
N TRP A 320 -25.48 9.22 4.08
CA TRP A 320 -24.92 8.16 3.25
C TRP A 320 -23.50 8.51 2.81
N ILE A 321 -22.68 7.49 2.59
CA ILE A 321 -21.33 7.65 2.03
C ILE A 321 -21.25 6.98 0.67
N GLU A 322 -20.80 7.71 -0.34
CA GLU A 322 -20.39 7.16 -1.63
C GLU A 322 -18.90 6.85 -1.55
N ARG A 323 -18.55 5.58 -1.33
CA ARG A 323 -17.17 5.11 -1.26
C ARG A 323 -16.71 4.70 -2.65
N THR A 324 -15.72 5.41 -3.18
CA THR A 324 -15.08 5.07 -4.45
C THR A 324 -13.73 4.40 -4.19
N THR A 325 -13.61 3.13 -4.56
CA THR A 325 -12.35 2.38 -4.56
C THR A 325 -11.67 2.47 -5.92
N LEU A 326 -10.44 2.95 -5.92
CA LEU A 326 -9.54 3.06 -7.06
C LEU A 326 -8.62 1.83 -7.08
N ILE A 327 -8.51 1.18 -8.24
CA ILE A 327 -7.62 0.05 -8.49
C ILE A 327 -6.52 0.52 -9.42
N LEU A 328 -5.27 0.41 -8.98
CA LEU A 328 -4.08 0.85 -9.71
C LEU A 328 -3.53 -0.26 -10.59
N SER A 329 -3.07 0.13 -11.77
CA SER A 329 -2.33 -0.73 -12.73
C SER A 329 -1.04 -1.35 -12.18
N ARG A 330 -0.46 -0.76 -11.11
CA ARG A 330 0.73 -1.26 -10.40
C ARG A 330 0.67 -0.87 -8.91
N PRO A 331 1.25 -1.67 -8.00
CA PRO A 331 1.31 -1.34 -6.57
C PRO A 331 2.27 -0.18 -6.29
N LEU A 332 2.04 0.49 -5.16
CA LEU A 332 2.95 1.49 -4.58
C LEU A 332 3.57 0.95 -3.27
N PRO A 333 4.87 1.19 -2.98
CA PRO A 333 5.87 1.86 -3.83
C PRO A 333 6.33 0.99 -5.00
N GLY A 334 7.06 1.58 -5.96
CA GLY A 334 7.54 0.89 -7.16
C GLY A 334 8.58 1.71 -7.92
N ILE A 335 8.66 1.57 -9.24
CA ILE A 335 9.61 2.31 -10.11
C ILE A 335 9.27 3.80 -10.29
N SER A 336 8.20 4.28 -9.63
CA SER A 336 7.63 5.61 -9.77
C SER A 336 6.69 5.86 -8.57
N ARG A 337 6.65 7.08 -8.03
CA ARG A 337 5.81 7.43 -6.87
C ARG A 337 4.30 7.42 -7.16
N TRP A 338 3.93 7.48 -8.45
CA TRP A 338 2.55 7.44 -8.96
C TRP A 338 2.27 6.26 -9.88
N ALA A 339 1.03 5.75 -9.84
CA ALA A 339 0.53 4.73 -10.75
C ALA A 339 -0.87 5.12 -11.29
N GLU A 340 -1.15 4.73 -12.53
CA GLU A 340 -2.43 5.02 -13.21
C GLU A 340 -3.54 4.16 -12.60
N VAL A 341 -4.70 4.79 -12.35
CA VAL A 341 -5.95 4.13 -11.97
C VAL A 341 -6.51 3.42 -13.20
N GLU A 342 -6.59 2.10 -13.14
CA GLU A 342 -7.12 1.26 -14.21
C GLU A 342 -8.64 1.11 -14.11
N ARG A 343 -9.15 0.95 -12.88
CA ARG A 343 -10.57 0.70 -12.62
C ARG A 343 -11.04 1.42 -11.36
N ARG A 344 -12.32 1.77 -11.32
CA ARG A 344 -13.03 2.31 -10.16
C ARG A 344 -14.21 1.40 -9.80
N GLU A 345 -14.44 1.23 -8.50
CA GLU A 345 -15.59 0.52 -7.93
C GLU A 345 -16.30 1.50 -6.99
N LEU A 346 -17.58 1.76 -7.21
CA LEU A 346 -18.38 2.67 -6.40
C LEU A 346 -19.37 1.84 -5.58
N VAL A 347 -19.39 2.06 -4.27
CA VAL A 347 -20.32 1.43 -3.33
C VAL A 347 -20.96 2.52 -2.47
N GLU A 348 -22.29 2.51 -2.38
CA GLU A 348 -23.00 3.31 -1.39
C GLU A 348 -23.02 2.56 -0.06
N VAL A 349 -22.57 3.21 1.00
CA VAL A 349 -22.57 2.71 2.38
C VAL A 349 -23.72 3.37 3.13
N SER A 350 -24.54 2.56 3.81
CA SER A 350 -25.69 3.07 4.56
C SER A 350 -25.27 3.91 5.77
N PRO A 351 -26.15 4.76 6.34
CA PRO A 351 -25.81 5.55 7.52
C PRO A 351 -25.46 4.68 8.75
N LEU A 352 -26.11 3.52 8.87
CA LEU A 352 -25.81 2.52 9.91
C LEU A 352 -24.46 1.83 9.68
N GLU A 353 -24.17 1.41 8.45
CA GLU A 353 -22.88 0.80 8.09
C GLU A 353 -21.72 1.78 8.25
N ASN A 354 -21.95 3.06 7.94
CA ASN A 354 -21.00 4.14 8.19
C ASN A 354 -20.76 4.33 9.70
N ALA A 355 -21.81 4.29 10.54
CA ALA A 355 -21.66 4.38 11.99
C ALA A 355 -20.84 3.20 12.55
N ILE A 356 -21.09 1.96 12.09
CA ILE A 356 -20.28 0.78 12.42
C ILE A 356 -18.82 1.01 12.06
N TYR A 357 -18.53 1.39 10.81
CA TYR A 357 -17.18 1.65 10.33
C TYR A 357 -16.46 2.75 11.13
N VAL A 358 -17.15 3.84 11.49
CA VAL A 358 -16.57 4.93 12.28
C VAL A 358 -16.24 4.48 13.71
N VAL A 359 -17.15 3.77 14.38
CA VAL A 359 -16.92 3.27 15.75
C VAL A 359 -15.81 2.20 15.77
N GLU A 360 -15.81 1.28 14.81
CA GLU A 360 -14.79 0.22 14.69
C GLU A 360 -13.38 0.82 14.51
N ASN A 361 -13.19 1.68 13.51
CA ASN A 361 -11.89 2.32 13.26
C ASN A 361 -11.42 3.16 14.45
N LYS A 362 -12.32 3.91 15.10
CA LYS A 362 -11.95 4.73 16.25
C LYS A 362 -11.57 3.90 17.47
N THR A 363 -12.20 2.74 17.64
CA THR A 363 -11.83 1.76 18.67
C THR A 363 -10.48 1.11 18.37
N GLN A 364 -10.18 0.82 17.10
CA GLN A 364 -8.89 0.25 16.71
C GLN A 364 -7.74 1.26 16.83
N GLU A 365 -7.98 2.54 16.53
CA GLU A 365 -7.06 3.65 16.82
C GLU A 365 -6.74 3.74 18.32
N LEU A 366 -7.78 3.68 19.17
CA LEU A 366 -7.65 3.65 20.63
C LEU A 366 -6.81 2.45 21.10
N ARG A 367 -7.15 1.21 20.70
CA ARG A 367 -6.37 0.00 21.06
C ARG A 367 -4.90 0.16 20.70
N THR A 368 -4.65 0.58 19.46
CA THR A 368 -3.32 0.78 18.90
C THR A 368 -2.51 1.76 19.73
N LEU A 369 -3.09 2.94 20.03
CA LEU A 369 -2.39 3.97 20.79
C LEU A 369 -2.14 3.53 22.24
N ILE A 370 -3.13 2.92 22.90
CA ILE A 370 -3.01 2.43 24.29
C ILE A 370 -1.91 1.36 24.40
N SER A 371 -1.85 0.41 23.47
CA SER A 371 -0.81 -0.63 23.43
C SER A 371 0.61 -0.03 23.32
N GLN A 372 0.79 1.06 22.57
CA GLN A 372 2.09 1.75 22.48
C GLN A 372 2.57 2.31 23.83
N TYR A 373 1.67 2.81 24.68
CA TYR A 373 2.02 3.29 26.03
C TYR A 373 2.19 2.15 27.04
N GLN A 374 1.55 0.99 26.83
CA GLN A 374 1.71 -0.18 27.68
C GLN A 374 3.07 -0.89 27.49
N HIS A 375 3.59 -0.93 26.25
CA HIS A 375 4.82 -1.66 25.93
C HIS A 375 6.10 -0.82 25.96
N ARG A 376 6.03 0.52 25.94
CA ARG A 376 7.22 1.38 26.01
C ARG A 376 7.65 1.59 27.47
N GLN A 377 8.88 1.20 27.79
CA GLN A 377 9.52 1.50 29.09
C GLN A 377 9.83 2.99 29.30
N HIS A 378 9.87 3.79 28.22
CA HIS A 378 10.10 5.22 28.29
C HIS A 378 8.79 6.00 28.14
N HIS A 379 8.47 6.77 29.18
CA HIS A 379 7.29 7.63 29.29
C HIS A 379 7.35 8.76 28.24
N GLY A 380 6.80 8.51 27.06
CA GLY A 380 6.66 9.51 26.01
C GLY A 380 5.62 10.59 26.35
N ASN A 381 5.57 11.63 25.51
CA ASN A 381 4.54 12.68 25.60
C ASN A 381 3.13 12.04 25.62
N ILE A 382 2.40 12.21 26.71
CA ILE A 382 1.06 11.60 26.93
C ILE A 382 -0.06 12.29 26.13
N ASN A 383 0.18 13.52 25.65
CA ASN A 383 -0.84 14.38 25.05
C ASN A 383 -1.62 13.75 23.88
N PRO A 384 -1.04 12.92 22.98
CA PRO A 384 -1.81 12.22 21.95
C PRO A 384 -2.87 11.29 22.53
N LEU A 385 -2.56 10.59 23.64
CA LEU A 385 -3.55 9.74 24.33
C LEU A 385 -4.60 10.61 25.03
N SER A 386 -4.19 11.67 25.72
CA SER A 386 -5.11 12.63 26.35
C SER A 386 -6.11 13.22 25.33
N MET A 387 -5.62 13.61 24.15
CA MET A 387 -6.42 14.17 23.06
C MET A 387 -7.39 13.14 22.48
N LEU A 388 -6.93 11.91 22.21
CA LEU A 388 -7.78 10.86 21.66
C LEU A 388 -8.87 10.42 22.67
N LEU A 389 -8.51 10.25 23.94
CA LEU A 389 -9.48 9.94 25.01
C LEU A 389 -10.52 11.06 25.15
N ASN A 390 -10.08 12.33 25.20
CA ASN A 390 -11.01 13.46 25.28
C ASN A 390 -11.93 13.54 24.05
N GLY A 391 -11.41 13.34 22.84
CA GLY A 391 -12.21 13.42 21.61
C GLY A 391 -13.30 12.37 21.49
N VAL A 392 -13.18 11.22 22.18
CA VAL A 392 -14.19 10.15 22.17
C VAL A 392 -15.10 10.23 23.40
N ILE A 393 -14.57 10.51 24.59
CA ILE A 393 -15.35 10.61 25.84
C ILE A 393 -16.17 11.90 25.90
N ASP A 394 -15.59 13.02 25.47
CA ASP A 394 -16.16 14.37 25.50
C ASP A 394 -16.35 14.90 24.08
N ALA A 395 -17.12 14.15 23.29
CA ALA A 395 -17.38 14.42 21.87
C ALA A 395 -18.32 15.63 21.65
N ALA A 396 -18.10 16.75 22.35
CA ALA A 396 -19.00 17.90 22.46
C ALA A 396 -19.35 18.59 21.12
N VAL A 397 -18.56 18.39 20.06
CA VAL A 397 -18.82 18.95 18.72
C VAL A 397 -19.71 18.03 17.88
N ASN A 398 -19.35 16.75 17.78
CA ASN A 398 -20.02 15.78 16.89
C ASN A 398 -21.09 14.94 17.61
N GLY A 399 -21.26 15.10 18.93
CA GLY A 399 -22.18 14.33 19.77
C GLY A 399 -21.77 12.88 20.07
N GLY A 400 -20.79 12.34 19.34
CA GLY A 400 -20.21 11.02 19.59
C GLY A 400 -21.21 9.86 19.46
N ILE A 401 -20.91 8.76 20.14
CA ILE A 401 -21.69 7.51 20.03
C ILE A 401 -23.16 7.66 20.45
N ALA A 402 -23.49 8.65 21.31
CA ALA A 402 -24.87 8.94 21.72
C ALA A 402 -25.76 9.30 20.52
N ARG A 403 -25.22 9.99 19.50
CA ARG A 403 -25.98 10.30 18.28
C ARG A 403 -26.32 9.06 17.47
N TYR A 404 -25.50 8.01 17.52
CA TYR A 404 -25.83 6.72 16.89
C TYR A 404 -26.89 5.95 17.69
N GLN A 405 -26.94 6.10 19.02
CA GLN A 405 -28.05 5.57 19.84
C GLN A 405 -29.38 6.23 19.45
N GLU A 406 -29.42 7.57 19.44
CA GLU A 406 -30.58 8.35 18.99
C GLU A 406 -30.98 8.05 17.53
N ALA A 407 -30.01 7.71 16.67
CA ALA A 407 -30.26 7.43 15.27
C ALA A 407 -30.91 6.06 15.04
N PHE A 408 -30.31 4.98 15.57
CA PHE A 408 -30.57 3.60 15.13
C PHE A 408 -31.14 2.67 16.20
N PHE A 409 -31.14 3.08 17.48
CA PHE A 409 -31.67 2.27 18.58
C PHE A 409 -33.10 2.68 18.99
N ASP A 410 -33.70 3.59 18.24
CA ASP A 410 -35.10 3.96 18.41
C ASP A 410 -36.03 2.79 18.00
N LYS A 411 -37.12 2.61 18.75
CA LYS A 411 -38.06 1.50 18.54
C LYS A 411 -38.81 1.61 17.21
N GLU A 412 -39.07 2.82 16.72
CA GLU A 412 -39.69 3.03 15.40
C GLU A 412 -38.71 2.62 14.30
N TYR A 413 -37.42 2.97 14.42
CA TYR A 413 -36.39 2.56 13.46
C TYR A 413 -36.28 1.04 13.37
N ILE A 414 -36.04 0.37 14.52
CA ILE A 414 -35.87 -1.09 14.61
C ILE A 414 -37.09 -1.84 14.03
N ASN A 415 -38.31 -1.37 14.31
CA ASN A 415 -39.53 -1.98 13.77
C ASN A 415 -39.72 -1.71 12.27
N SER A 416 -39.18 -0.61 11.74
CA SER A 416 -39.29 -0.24 10.32
C SER A 416 -38.26 -0.93 9.41
N GLN A 417 -37.09 -1.30 9.95
CA GLN A 417 -35.97 -1.91 9.23
C GLN A 417 -35.51 -3.22 9.89
N PRO A 418 -36.30 -4.30 9.82
CA PRO A 418 -35.95 -5.58 10.46
C PRO A 418 -34.67 -6.21 9.89
N GLU A 419 -34.31 -5.89 8.64
CA GLU A 419 -33.09 -6.35 7.96
C GLU A 419 -31.78 -5.74 8.53
N ASP A 420 -31.88 -4.64 9.28
CA ASP A 420 -30.74 -4.02 9.96
C ASP A 420 -30.44 -4.64 11.35
N THR A 421 -31.28 -5.56 11.86
CA THR A 421 -31.17 -6.09 13.24
C THR A 421 -29.77 -6.60 13.60
N GLU A 422 -29.11 -7.32 12.69
CA GLU A 422 -27.74 -7.84 12.89
C GLU A 422 -26.70 -6.71 12.94
N ARG A 423 -26.83 -5.70 12.07
CA ARG A 423 -25.97 -4.50 12.05
C ARG A 423 -26.14 -3.65 13.31
N ILE A 424 -27.37 -3.50 13.81
CA ILE A 424 -27.65 -2.79 15.07
C ILE A 424 -27.02 -3.52 16.26
N ALA A 425 -27.07 -4.86 16.29
CA ALA A 425 -26.37 -5.66 17.28
C ALA A 425 -24.84 -5.49 17.19
N GLN A 426 -24.26 -5.57 16.00
CA GLN A 426 -22.83 -5.32 15.77
C GLN A 426 -22.40 -3.92 16.25
N LEU A 427 -23.18 -2.88 15.95
CA LEU A 427 -22.92 -1.52 16.40
C LEU A 427 -22.94 -1.42 17.94
N ASN A 428 -23.92 -2.06 18.60
CA ASN A 428 -24.00 -2.12 20.05
C ASN A 428 -22.75 -2.76 20.66
N ASP A 429 -22.33 -3.91 20.15
CA ASP A 429 -21.18 -4.66 20.66
C ASP A 429 -19.89 -3.84 20.50
N LEU A 430 -19.68 -3.20 19.34
CA LEU A 430 -18.56 -2.27 19.10
C LEU A 430 -18.59 -1.07 20.04
N MET A 431 -19.77 -0.53 20.38
CA MET A 431 -19.91 0.58 21.34
C MET A 431 -19.58 0.15 22.77
N GLN A 432 -20.03 -1.03 23.22
CA GLN A 432 -19.65 -1.58 24.53
C GLN A 432 -18.14 -1.85 24.60
N GLU A 433 -17.57 -2.38 23.51
CA GLU A 433 -16.14 -2.66 23.41
C GLU A 433 -15.32 -1.36 23.44
N GLN A 434 -15.76 -0.31 22.73
CA GLN A 434 -15.12 1.01 22.81
C GLN A 434 -15.08 1.54 24.24
N VAL A 435 -16.16 1.40 25.01
CA VAL A 435 -16.18 1.79 26.44
C VAL A 435 -15.22 0.95 27.28
N HIS A 436 -15.09 -0.35 27.01
CA HIS A 436 -14.10 -1.18 27.69
C HIS A 436 -12.66 -0.70 27.41
N ILE A 437 -12.32 -0.46 26.13
CA ILE A 437 -11.01 0.02 25.70
C ILE A 437 -10.72 1.43 26.27
N LEU A 438 -11.69 2.33 26.32
CA LEU A 438 -11.56 3.64 26.97
C LEU A 438 -11.24 3.52 28.47
N GLY A 439 -11.87 2.58 29.17
CA GLY A 439 -11.54 2.27 30.57
C GLY A 439 -10.08 1.82 30.76
N VAL A 440 -9.58 0.95 29.89
CA VAL A 440 -8.15 0.54 29.88
C VAL A 440 -7.25 1.74 29.57
N GLY A 441 -7.62 2.58 28.60
CA GLY A 441 -6.88 3.79 28.23
C GLY A 441 -6.79 4.82 29.37
N LEU A 442 -7.88 5.02 30.12
CA LEU A 442 -7.88 5.88 31.31
C LEU A 442 -6.96 5.34 32.42
N ALA A 443 -6.95 4.03 32.66
CA ALA A 443 -6.06 3.41 33.64
C ALA A 443 -4.56 3.45 33.24
N VAL A 444 -4.26 3.52 31.94
CA VAL A 444 -2.91 3.80 31.44
C VAL A 444 -2.57 5.28 31.58
N HIS A 445 -3.51 6.17 31.25
CA HIS A 445 -3.35 7.62 31.38
C HIS A 445 -3.12 8.06 32.83
N GLU A 446 -3.84 7.49 33.81
CA GLU A 446 -3.68 7.77 35.24
C GLU A 446 -2.23 7.61 35.73
N LYS A 447 -1.55 6.56 35.23
CA LYS A 447 -0.18 6.20 35.61
C LYS A 447 0.88 7.11 34.97
N LEU A 448 0.54 7.79 33.89
CA LEU A 448 1.48 8.54 33.03
C LEU A 448 1.25 10.05 33.02
N VAL A 449 0.09 10.52 33.47
CA VAL A 449 -0.29 11.94 33.41
C VAL A 449 0.54 12.81 34.37
N HIS A 450 1.04 13.94 33.86
CA HIS A 450 1.75 14.94 34.67
C HIS A 450 0.83 15.47 35.79
N PRO A 451 1.33 15.76 37.01
CA PRO A 451 0.49 16.25 38.11
C PRO A 451 -0.41 17.45 37.76
N GLU A 452 0.09 18.38 36.94
CA GLU A 452 -0.67 19.54 36.46
C GLU A 452 -1.86 19.20 35.55
N MET A 453 -1.80 18.06 34.85
CA MET A 453 -2.89 17.57 33.98
C MET A 453 -3.86 16.61 34.70
N ARG A 454 -3.68 16.36 36.00
CA ARG A 454 -4.65 15.56 36.79
C ARG A 454 -6.07 16.14 36.84
N PRO A 455 -6.32 17.46 36.84
CA PRO A 455 -7.67 18.01 36.72
C PRO A 455 -8.37 17.59 35.42
N LEU A 456 -7.65 17.57 34.29
CA LEU A 456 -8.16 17.06 33.01
C LEU A 456 -8.46 15.56 33.10
N HIS A 457 -7.55 14.77 33.67
CA HIS A 457 -7.77 13.33 33.84
C HIS A 457 -9.02 13.03 34.70
N LYS A 458 -9.24 13.79 35.79
CA LYS A 458 -10.45 13.65 36.61
C LYS A 458 -11.71 13.97 35.81
N LYS A 459 -11.72 15.08 35.05
CA LYS A 459 -12.83 15.44 34.15
C LYS A 459 -13.14 14.30 33.17
N LEU A 460 -12.13 13.67 32.59
CA LEU A 460 -12.32 12.53 31.68
C LEU A 460 -12.94 11.31 32.37
N ILE A 461 -12.58 11.01 33.62
CA ILE A 461 -13.21 9.92 34.40
C ILE A 461 -14.68 10.25 34.68
N ASP A 462 -14.98 11.47 35.13
CA ASP A 462 -16.34 11.92 35.45
C ASP A 462 -17.25 11.83 34.19
N GLN A 463 -16.75 12.30 33.04
CA GLN A 463 -17.47 12.23 31.75
C GLN A 463 -17.58 10.79 31.23
N PHE A 464 -16.55 9.95 31.39
CA PHE A 464 -16.60 8.53 31.02
C PHE A 464 -17.68 7.77 31.82
N HIS A 465 -17.85 8.08 33.10
CA HIS A 465 -18.92 7.49 33.91
C HIS A 465 -20.32 7.90 33.42
N MET A 466 -20.52 9.15 33.00
CA MET A 466 -21.78 9.59 32.40
C MET A 466 -22.07 8.87 31.08
N MET A 467 -21.08 8.81 30.17
CA MET A 467 -21.19 8.13 28.88
C MET A 467 -21.52 6.63 29.06
N ARG A 468 -20.81 5.92 29.95
CA ARG A 468 -21.08 4.50 30.24
C ARG A 468 -22.47 4.28 30.83
N ALA A 469 -22.96 5.18 31.67
CA ALA A 469 -24.30 5.07 32.25
C ALA A 469 -25.40 5.19 31.17
N GLY A 470 -25.24 6.10 30.19
CA GLY A 470 -26.19 6.27 29.09
C GLY A 470 -26.32 5.02 28.20
N LEU A 471 -25.21 4.31 27.96
CA LEU A 471 -25.21 3.06 27.18
C LEU A 471 -26.03 1.94 27.85
N HIS A 472 -25.82 1.69 29.14
CA HIS A 472 -26.50 0.60 29.84
C HIS A 472 -28.04 0.77 29.92
N GLN A 473 -28.54 2.01 29.90
CA GLN A 473 -29.99 2.27 29.88
C GLN A 473 -30.66 1.79 28.59
N VAL A 474 -29.95 1.85 27.45
CA VAL A 474 -30.46 1.38 26.15
C VAL A 474 -30.40 -0.15 26.05
N SER A 475 -29.30 -0.77 26.48
CA SER A 475 -29.15 -2.24 26.46
C SER A 475 -30.15 -2.95 27.40
N GLY A 476 -30.52 -2.32 28.53
CA GLY A 476 -31.59 -2.83 29.40
C GLY A 476 -33.00 -2.74 28.80
N SER A 477 -33.20 -1.88 27.80
CA SER A 477 -34.50 -1.55 27.20
C SER A 477 -34.80 -2.33 25.91
N THR A 478 -33.78 -2.92 25.29
CA THR A 478 -33.84 -3.69 24.02
C THR A 478 -33.90 -5.20 24.24
N CYS A 479 -33.89 -5.68 25.48
CA CYS A 479 -34.02 -7.11 25.82
C CYS A 479 -35.46 -7.64 25.64
N CYS A 480 -35.92 -7.67 24.39
CA CYS A 480 -37.21 -8.25 24.02
C CYS A 480 -37.07 -9.78 23.88
N SER A 481 -37.35 -10.49 24.98
CA SER A 481 -37.76 -11.91 25.13
C SER A 481 -37.02 -13.08 24.43
N VAL A 482 -36.15 -12.90 23.45
CA VAL A 482 -35.62 -13.99 22.60
C VAL A 482 -34.16 -14.37 22.92
N CYS A 483 -33.36 -13.49 23.51
CA CYS A 483 -31.90 -13.70 23.67
C CYS A 483 -31.38 -13.91 25.12
N VAL A 484 -32.27 -14.18 26.08
CA VAL A 484 -31.91 -14.22 27.53
C VAL A 484 -31.03 -15.43 27.90
N CYS A 485 -30.92 -16.47 27.06
CA CYS A 485 -30.34 -17.76 27.45
C CYS A 485 -28.81 -17.87 27.47
N VAL A 486 -28.04 -16.87 27.02
CA VAL A 486 -26.56 -16.99 26.87
C VAL A 486 -25.75 -16.05 27.76
N CYS A 487 -26.23 -14.83 28.04
CA CYS A 487 -25.42 -13.78 28.68
C CYS A 487 -25.23 -13.92 30.21
N ALA A 488 -25.95 -14.82 30.89
CA ALA A 488 -25.94 -14.91 32.36
C ALA A 488 -24.68 -15.54 32.97
N CYS A 489 -23.79 -16.16 32.18
CA CYS A 489 -22.68 -16.98 32.70
C CYS A 489 -21.30 -16.28 32.80
N GLN A 490 -21.10 -15.09 32.24
CA GLN A 490 -19.75 -14.48 32.18
C GLN A 490 -19.45 -13.43 33.26
N CYS A 491 -20.46 -12.87 33.94
CA CYS A 491 -20.28 -11.79 34.94
C CYS A 491 -19.77 -12.24 36.33
N LYS A 492 -18.97 -13.32 36.42
CA LYS A 492 -18.34 -13.78 37.68
C LYS A 492 -16.86 -14.15 37.58
N TYR A 493 -16.20 -13.97 36.43
CA TYR A 493 -14.77 -14.22 36.26
C TYR A 493 -13.99 -12.93 35.93
N SER A 494 -13.91 -12.01 36.90
CA SER A 494 -13.04 -10.82 36.80
C SER A 494 -12.24 -10.49 38.07
N GLU A 495 -12.33 -11.31 39.12
CA GLU A 495 -11.57 -11.14 40.38
C GLU A 495 -10.87 -12.45 40.81
N GLN A 496 -9.84 -12.87 40.06
CA GLN A 496 -8.69 -13.68 40.52
C GLN A 496 -7.94 -14.27 39.30
N SER A 497 -6.83 -13.65 38.89
CA SER A 497 -5.74 -14.29 38.10
C SER A 497 -4.53 -13.35 37.99
N LEU A 498 -3.80 -13.20 39.09
CA LEU A 498 -2.36 -12.91 39.06
C LEU A 498 -1.64 -13.98 39.88
N TYR A 499 -0.39 -14.29 39.48
CA TYR A 499 0.60 -15.21 40.06
C TYR A 499 0.66 -16.66 39.53
N VAL A 500 1.93 -17.13 39.39
CA VAL A 500 2.43 -18.53 39.24
C VAL A 500 2.24 -19.18 37.84
N ALA A 501 3.20 -19.86 37.19
CA ALA A 501 4.68 -19.88 37.26
C ALA A 501 5.31 -20.54 35.99
N GLN A 502 6.64 -20.57 35.91
CA GLN A 502 7.43 -21.32 34.91
C GLN A 502 7.39 -22.85 35.12
N GLN A 503 7.50 -23.65 34.05
CA GLN A 503 8.47 -24.76 33.84
C GLN A 503 7.98 -25.81 32.80
N GLY A 504 8.91 -26.46 32.08
CA GLY A 504 8.75 -27.86 31.64
C GLY A 504 8.49 -28.17 30.15
N LEU A 505 9.53 -28.68 29.46
CA LEU A 505 9.46 -29.54 28.24
C LEU A 505 9.14 -31.00 28.65
N PRO A 506 8.68 -31.95 27.76
CA PRO A 506 9.40 -32.36 26.54
C PRO A 506 8.54 -32.87 25.34
N ALA A 507 9.21 -33.49 24.37
CA ALA A 507 8.78 -33.72 22.98
C ALA A 507 8.16 -35.11 22.66
N GLY A 508 7.57 -35.23 21.46
CA GLY A 508 7.21 -36.50 20.82
C GLY A 508 6.89 -36.34 19.32
N TYR A 509 7.52 -37.15 18.47
CA TYR A 509 7.30 -37.19 17.01
C TYR A 509 6.62 -38.51 16.59
N THR A 510 5.64 -38.45 15.68
CA THR A 510 5.27 -39.53 14.73
C THR A 510 4.61 -38.92 13.50
N GLY A 511 4.90 -39.42 12.29
CA GLY A 511 4.32 -38.92 11.03
C GLY A 511 3.92 -40.05 10.07
N VAL A 512 3.12 -39.73 9.05
CA VAL A 512 2.61 -40.65 8.00
C VAL A 512 2.55 -39.93 6.63
N ASN A 513 2.80 -40.65 5.53
CA ASN A 513 2.85 -40.16 4.12
C ASN A 513 1.42 -39.96 3.52
N SER A 514 1.14 -39.50 2.28
CA SER A 514 1.87 -39.19 1.01
C SER A 514 0.89 -38.39 0.09
N PRO A 515 1.09 -38.12 -1.24
CA PRO A 515 2.26 -38.11 -2.13
C PRO A 515 2.41 -36.77 -2.94
N ARG A 516 3.08 -36.79 -4.11
CA ARG A 516 3.59 -35.63 -4.90
C ARG A 516 2.62 -35.03 -5.95
N GLY A 517 2.86 -33.77 -6.31
CA GLY A 517 2.33 -33.07 -7.51
C GLY A 517 3.44 -32.23 -8.21
N ILE A 518 3.22 -31.85 -9.48
CA ILE A 518 4.27 -31.39 -10.43
C ILE A 518 4.34 -29.86 -10.55
N LEU A 519 5.55 -29.32 -10.82
CA LEU A 519 5.81 -27.91 -11.09
C LEU A 519 5.36 -27.49 -12.50
N THR A 520 4.71 -26.32 -12.61
CA THR A 520 4.50 -25.60 -13.88
C THR A 520 4.97 -24.14 -13.79
N THR A 521 5.35 -23.60 -14.94
CA THR A 521 6.00 -22.31 -15.16
C THR A 521 5.01 -21.15 -15.29
N HIS A 522 5.22 -20.04 -14.56
CA HIS A 522 4.49 -18.78 -14.81
C HIS A 522 5.37 -17.52 -14.60
N SER A 523 4.97 -16.44 -15.28
CA SER A 523 5.82 -15.29 -15.61
C SER A 523 5.57 -14.04 -14.74
N HIS A 524 6.68 -13.43 -14.30
CA HIS A 524 6.98 -11.99 -14.13
C HIS A 524 5.93 -10.98 -13.58
N MET A 525 6.44 -10.16 -12.64
CA MET A 525 5.93 -8.86 -12.19
C MET A 525 4.62 -8.83 -11.39
N SER A 526 4.67 -9.49 -10.23
CA SER A 526 3.96 -9.06 -9.03
C SER A 526 4.93 -9.11 -7.85
N PRO A 527 4.90 -8.18 -6.88
CA PRO A 527 5.59 -8.32 -5.59
C PRO A 527 5.14 -9.53 -4.76
N GLU A 528 4.28 -10.40 -5.31
CA GLU A 528 4.14 -11.80 -4.89
C GLU A 528 5.43 -12.63 -4.99
N SER A 529 6.37 -12.29 -5.88
CA SER A 529 7.73 -12.86 -5.81
C SER A 529 8.43 -12.52 -4.49
N VAL A 530 8.15 -11.33 -3.92
CA VAL A 530 8.59 -10.92 -2.58
C VAL A 530 7.70 -11.55 -1.48
N ARG A 531 6.37 -11.71 -1.69
CA ARG A 531 5.51 -12.48 -0.76
C ARG A 531 5.99 -13.94 -0.58
N LEU A 532 6.51 -14.56 -1.65
CA LEU A 532 7.11 -15.91 -1.61
C LEU A 532 8.38 -16.00 -0.74
N ILE A 533 9.14 -14.91 -0.59
CA ILE A 533 10.36 -14.86 0.22
C ILE A 533 10.06 -14.48 1.69
N HIS A 534 8.93 -13.83 1.98
CA HIS A 534 8.49 -13.54 3.34
C HIS A 534 7.91 -14.76 4.09
N ARG A 535 7.53 -15.85 3.41
CA ARG A 535 7.33 -17.13 4.11
C ARG A 535 8.69 -17.62 4.62
N HIS A 536 8.80 -17.86 5.93
CA HIS A 536 9.96 -18.50 6.53
C HIS A 536 10.19 -19.85 5.86
N ARG A 537 11.17 -19.91 4.94
CA ARG A 537 11.59 -21.14 4.28
C ARG A 537 12.27 -22.01 5.32
N SER A 538 11.59 -23.08 5.76
CA SER A 538 12.12 -24.05 6.72
C SER A 538 13.21 -24.90 6.05
N VAL A 539 14.41 -24.34 5.93
CA VAL A 539 15.56 -25.02 5.33
C VAL A 539 16.20 -25.95 6.36
N SER A 540 15.92 -27.25 6.27
CA SER A 540 16.75 -28.28 6.88
C SER A 540 17.79 -28.76 5.86
N HIS A 541 18.99 -28.19 5.91
CA HIS A 541 20.16 -28.80 5.27
C HIS A 541 20.53 -30.11 5.99
N ARG A 542 21.00 -31.13 5.25
CA ARG A 542 22.44 -31.41 5.10
C ARG A 542 22.72 -32.70 4.33
N PHE A 543 23.64 -32.57 3.36
CA PHE A 543 24.66 -33.52 2.89
C PHE A 543 24.39 -35.03 2.81
N HIS A 544 24.76 -35.59 1.65
CA HIS A 544 25.15 -37.00 1.51
C HIS A 544 26.54 -37.10 0.85
N LEU A 545 27.40 -37.94 1.43
CA LEU A 545 28.71 -38.26 0.89
C LEU A 545 28.87 -39.79 0.81
N ARG A 546 28.83 -40.32 -0.42
CA ARG A 546 29.33 -41.63 -0.92
C ARG A 546 29.40 -42.85 0.04
N LYS A 547 28.67 -43.92 -0.32
CA LYS A 547 29.19 -45.25 -0.78
C LYS A 547 27.98 -46.17 -1.09
N ARG A 548 27.84 -46.73 -2.30
CA ARG A 548 28.40 -48.02 -2.80
C ARG A 548 27.92 -49.27 -2.03
N CYS A 549 26.99 -50.02 -2.64
CA CYS A 549 26.92 -51.50 -2.83
C CYS A 549 25.55 -51.80 -3.49
N TYR A 550 25.46 -52.31 -4.73
CA TYR A 550 25.71 -53.68 -5.24
C TYR A 550 24.56 -54.68 -5.02
N SER A 551 24.39 -55.55 -6.03
CA SER A 551 23.50 -56.72 -6.13
C SER A 551 21.99 -56.42 -6.24
N ASN A 552 21.18 -57.13 -7.04
CA ASN A 552 21.34 -57.97 -8.25
C ASN A 552 19.93 -58.55 -8.56
N LEU A 553 19.78 -59.19 -9.74
CA LEU A 553 18.63 -59.98 -10.23
C LEU A 553 17.57 -59.12 -10.94
N ASN A 554 17.58 -59.01 -12.27
CA ASN A 554 17.26 -60.05 -13.28
C ASN A 554 15.95 -60.79 -13.01
N VAL A 555 15.00 -60.69 -13.96
CA VAL A 555 14.63 -61.78 -14.91
C VAL A 555 13.38 -61.32 -15.71
N THR A 556 13.49 -61.36 -17.05
CA THR A 556 12.49 -61.53 -18.16
C THR A 556 10.99 -61.22 -17.93
N THR A 557 10.14 -60.84 -18.89
CA THR A 557 10.04 -60.93 -20.37
C THR A 557 8.90 -59.96 -20.76
N PHE A 558 8.74 -59.43 -21.97
CA PHE A 558 8.91 -59.96 -23.33
C PHE A 558 9.23 -58.81 -24.30
#